data_AF-A0A699K649-F1
#
_entry.id   AF-A0A699K649-F1
#
_cell.length_a   1.000
_cell.length_b   1.000
_cell.length_c   1.000
_cell.angle_alpha   90.00
_cell.angle_beta   90.00
_cell.angle_gamma   90.00
#
_symmetry.space_group_name_H-M   'P 1'
#
loop_
_entity.id
_entity.type
_entity.pdbx_description
1 polymer ?
#
loop_
_entity_poly.entity_id
_entity_poly.type
_entity_poly.pdbx_seq_one_letter_code
_entity_poly.pdbx_strand_id
1 'polypeptide(L)'
;RLKFISGNVKEEKIKRELEEIKTINIELDHMVTKLVDENGHLKQTYKQLYDSYKSSRVRSKEQCDDLIKQVNIKSAGNSDLNASLQEKFLVITAFKESLSKLKGKAVVNEVVNLHPIDPELLKIDVAPLALKLRNNRTAHTDYLRHTQEETVALREIVENERLLNPLNTSLDYSCKYTKRIQELIIILQQTCPCITDLGTKLMVVTPKNNDKKIRFTEHIPLLGNTPANTISFINVVFNTLVLSST
;
A
#
# COMPACT_ATOMS: atom_id res chain seq x y z
N ARG A 1 58.02 4.09 67.78
CA ARG A 1 58.24 4.66 66.43
C ARG A 1 57.36 4.01 65.33
N LEU A 2 57.08 2.70 65.36
CA LEU A 2 56.27 2.00 64.34
C LEU A 2 54.77 2.40 64.28
N LYS A 3 54.16 2.80 65.41
CA LYS A 3 52.73 3.20 65.45
C LYS A 3 52.39 4.48 64.68
N PHE A 4 53.37 5.38 64.49
CA PHE A 4 53.15 6.68 63.82
C PHE A 4 53.12 6.55 62.29
N ILE A 5 53.91 5.61 61.73
CA ILE A 5 53.99 5.37 60.28
C ILE A 5 52.69 4.73 59.75
N SER A 6 52.06 3.84 60.53
CA SER A 6 50.80 3.20 60.16
C SER A 6 49.59 4.14 60.13
N GLY A 7 49.58 5.18 60.97
CA GLY A 7 48.54 6.22 60.95
C GLY A 7 48.60 7.06 59.68
N ASN A 8 49.80 7.50 59.30
CA ASN A 8 50.03 8.34 58.12
C ASN A 8 49.66 7.64 56.80
N VAL A 9 49.97 6.33 56.67
CA VAL A 9 49.59 5.55 55.49
C VAL A 9 48.07 5.42 55.32
N LYS A 10 47.30 5.37 56.43
CA LYS A 10 45.84 5.32 56.40
C LYS A 10 45.24 6.67 56.00
N GLU A 11 45.82 7.77 56.47
CA GLU A 11 45.39 9.13 56.16
C GLU A 11 45.56 9.47 54.67
N GLU A 12 46.71 9.16 54.08
CA GLU A 12 46.96 9.34 52.64
C GLU A 12 46.05 8.47 51.76
N LYS A 13 45.63 7.29 52.25
CA LYS A 13 44.64 6.45 51.57
C LYS A 13 43.26 7.12 51.55
N ILE A 14 42.80 7.60 52.71
CA ILE A 14 41.51 8.30 52.85
C ILE A 14 41.49 9.55 51.95
N LYS A 15 42.61 10.29 51.88
CA LYS A 15 42.73 11.47 51.04
C LYS A 15 42.58 11.16 49.54
N ARG A 16 43.18 10.07 49.06
CA ARG A 16 42.98 9.62 47.67
C ARG A 16 41.56 9.19 47.39
N GLU A 17 40.96 8.37 48.27
CA GLU A 17 39.57 7.95 48.16
C GLU A 17 38.62 9.17 48.12
N LEU A 18 38.92 10.23 48.88
CA LEU A 18 38.15 11.48 48.87
C LEU A 18 38.25 12.24 47.53
N GLU A 19 39.44 12.34 46.93
CA GLU A 19 39.62 12.99 45.62
C GLU A 19 38.97 12.17 44.48
N GLU A 20 38.97 10.83 44.57
CA GLU A 20 38.23 9.96 43.66
C GLU A 20 36.72 10.19 43.76
N ILE A 21 36.16 10.22 44.99
CA ILE A 21 34.74 10.53 45.22
C ILE A 21 34.38 11.91 44.66
N LYS A 22 35.24 12.92 44.87
CA LYS A 22 35.04 14.27 44.36
C LYS A 22 35.00 14.30 42.83
N THR A 23 35.89 13.55 42.18
CA THR A 23 35.92 13.43 40.71
C THR A 23 34.66 12.76 40.19
N ILE A 24 34.26 11.63 40.77
CA ILE A 24 33.02 10.91 40.43
C ILE A 24 31.79 11.81 40.60
N ASN A 25 31.75 12.63 41.65
CA ASN A 25 30.63 13.54 41.88
C ASN A 25 30.51 14.60 40.77
N ILE A 26 31.63 15.15 40.30
CA ILE A 26 31.65 16.12 39.19
C ILE A 26 31.18 15.45 37.89
N GLU A 27 31.62 14.22 37.61
CA GLU A 27 31.17 13.46 36.45
C GLU A 27 29.66 13.17 36.51
N LEU A 28 29.16 12.80 37.69
CA LEU A 28 27.74 12.56 37.91
C LEU A 28 26.90 13.83 37.69
N ASP A 29 27.33 14.97 38.24
CA ASP A 29 26.65 16.26 38.04
C ASP A 29 26.58 16.64 36.55
N HIS A 30 27.65 16.38 35.79
CA HIS A 30 27.66 16.60 34.35
C HIS A 30 26.68 15.68 33.61
N MET A 31 26.66 14.38 33.94
CA MET A 31 25.72 13.42 33.37
C MET A 31 24.26 13.78 33.69
N VAL A 32 23.98 14.17 34.93
CA VAL A 32 22.64 14.62 35.35
C VAL A 32 22.20 15.84 34.56
N THR A 33 23.08 16.83 34.39
CA THR A 33 22.79 18.04 33.61
C THR A 33 22.46 17.68 32.15
N LYS A 34 23.26 16.81 31.53
CA LYS A 34 23.02 16.34 30.16
C LYS A 34 21.68 15.64 30.01
N LEU A 35 21.32 14.78 30.97
CA LEU A 35 20.02 14.08 30.96
C LEU A 35 18.84 15.03 31.14
N VAL A 36 19.00 16.09 31.95
CA VAL A 36 17.96 17.12 32.12
C VAL A 36 17.71 17.85 30.80
N ASP A 37 18.77 18.22 30.08
CA ASP A 37 18.68 18.88 28.78
C ASP A 37 18.04 17.97 27.72
N GLU A 38 18.49 16.71 27.63
CA GLU A 38 17.92 15.70 26.72
C GLU A 38 16.43 15.45 26.98
N ASN A 39 16.02 15.36 28.25
CA ASN A 39 14.63 15.20 28.64
C ASN A 39 13.79 16.43 28.29
N GLY A 40 14.37 17.63 28.39
CA GLY A 40 13.74 18.89 27.93
C GLY A 40 13.46 18.87 26.43
N HIS A 41 14.46 18.51 25.63
CA HIS A 41 14.32 18.37 24.17
C HIS A 41 13.31 17.29 23.78
N LEU A 42 13.30 16.15 24.47
CA LEU A 42 12.34 15.08 24.23
C LEU A 42 10.89 15.55 24.49
N LYS A 43 10.66 16.25 25.60
CA LYS A 43 9.34 16.81 25.94
C LYS A 43 8.84 17.80 24.89
N GLN A 44 9.72 18.66 24.39
CA GLN A 44 9.39 19.59 23.31
C GLN A 44 9.05 18.87 22.01
N THR A 45 9.85 17.87 21.64
CA THR A 45 9.64 17.06 20.42
C THR A 45 8.30 16.33 20.47
N TYR A 46 7.97 15.71 21.62
CA TYR A 46 6.69 15.04 21.82
C TYR A 46 5.51 15.99 21.64
N LYS A 47 5.60 17.21 22.19
CA LYS A 47 4.58 18.25 22.02
C LYS A 47 4.37 18.61 20.55
N GLN A 48 5.45 18.86 19.82
CA GLN A 48 5.39 19.20 18.38
C GLN A 48 4.76 18.08 17.55
N LEU A 49 5.13 16.81 17.82
CA LEU A 49 4.54 15.65 17.15
C LEU A 49 3.04 15.54 17.44
N TYR A 50 2.63 15.74 18.69
CA TYR A 50 1.22 15.71 19.08
C TYR A 50 0.41 16.80 18.35
N ASP A 51 0.92 18.04 18.31
CA ASP A 51 0.26 19.15 17.64
C ASP A 51 0.18 18.93 16.11
N SER A 52 1.25 18.41 15.51
CA SER A 52 1.30 18.02 14.09
C SER A 52 0.29 16.92 13.75
N TYR A 53 0.24 15.85 14.56
CA TYR A 53 -0.74 14.77 14.40
C TYR A 53 -2.18 15.29 14.50
N LYS A 54 -2.46 16.15 15.49
CA LYS A 54 -3.78 16.76 15.67
C LYS A 54 -4.18 17.59 14.46
N SER A 55 -3.28 18.42 13.93
CA SER A 55 -3.53 19.22 12.73
C SER A 55 -3.77 18.34 11.49
N SER A 56 -2.97 17.29 11.31
CA SER A 56 -3.12 16.34 10.21
C SER A 56 -4.48 15.65 10.23
N ARG A 57 -4.95 15.25 11.41
CA ARG A 57 -6.27 14.63 11.60
C ARG A 57 -7.42 15.56 11.20
N VAL A 58 -7.35 16.84 11.57
CA VAL A 58 -8.37 17.84 11.18
C VAL A 58 -8.40 17.99 9.66
N ARG A 59 -7.24 18.19 9.04
CA ARG A 59 -7.13 18.35 7.58
C ARG A 59 -7.63 17.12 6.82
N SER A 60 -7.27 15.92 7.26
CA SER A 60 -7.72 14.68 6.63
C SER A 60 -9.24 14.53 6.71
N LYS A 61 -9.87 14.94 7.82
CA LYS A 61 -11.32 14.90 7.97
C LYS A 61 -12.02 15.84 6.98
N GLU A 62 -11.55 17.08 6.88
CA GLU A 62 -12.09 18.07 5.93
C GLU A 62 -11.97 17.57 4.48
N GLN A 63 -10.82 17.01 4.11
CA GLN A 63 -10.62 16.42 2.78
C GLN A 63 -11.58 15.26 2.49
N CYS A 64 -11.82 14.39 3.47
CA CYS A 64 -12.79 13.31 3.33
C CYS A 64 -14.21 13.86 3.15
N ASP A 65 -14.61 14.86 3.95
CA ASP A 65 -15.95 15.46 3.88
C ASP A 65 -16.20 16.10 2.50
N ASP A 66 -15.19 16.76 1.92
CA ASP A 66 -15.29 17.34 0.59
C ASP A 66 -15.33 16.30 -0.53
N LEU A 67 -14.55 15.22 -0.42
CA LEU A 67 -14.61 14.08 -1.35
C LEU A 67 -15.99 13.41 -1.30
N ILE A 68 -16.56 13.21 -0.11
CA ILE A 68 -17.90 12.64 0.06
C ILE A 68 -18.94 13.51 -0.64
N LYS A 69 -18.91 14.84 -0.45
CA LYS A 69 -19.81 15.77 -1.15
C LYS A 69 -19.67 15.64 -2.67
N GLN A 70 -18.44 15.58 -3.18
CA GLN A 70 -18.21 15.47 -4.62
C GLN A 70 -18.75 14.14 -5.19
N VAL A 71 -18.52 13.03 -4.48
CA VAL A 71 -19.05 11.71 -4.86
C VAL A 71 -20.58 11.71 -4.88
N ASN A 72 -21.22 12.31 -3.88
CA ASN A 72 -22.68 12.39 -3.81
C ASN A 72 -23.26 13.18 -4.99
N ILE A 73 -22.66 14.31 -5.38
CA ILE A 73 -23.09 15.10 -6.54
C ILE A 73 -22.94 14.28 -7.83
N LYS A 74 -21.80 13.61 -8.03
CA LYS A 74 -21.58 12.75 -9.20
C LYS A 74 -22.54 11.57 -9.24
N SER A 75 -22.82 10.97 -8.09
CA SER A 75 -23.77 9.86 -7.97
C SER A 75 -25.18 10.28 -8.36
N ALA A 76 -25.63 11.47 -7.95
CA ALA A 76 -26.92 12.01 -8.37
C ALA A 76 -27.00 12.18 -9.90
N GLY A 77 -25.98 12.80 -10.51
CA GLY A 77 -25.93 12.95 -11.97
C GLY A 77 -25.91 11.61 -12.74
N ASN A 78 -25.26 10.57 -12.18
CA ASN A 78 -25.29 9.23 -12.76
C ASN A 78 -26.69 8.59 -12.66
N SER A 79 -27.40 8.80 -11.56
CA SER A 79 -28.78 8.33 -11.40
C SER A 79 -29.70 8.99 -12.44
N ASP A 80 -29.57 10.29 -12.65
CA ASP A 80 -30.36 11.04 -13.64
C ASP A 80 -30.07 10.54 -15.07
N LEU A 81 -28.79 10.33 -15.41
CA LEU A 81 -28.39 9.78 -16.70
C LEU A 81 -28.94 8.36 -16.91
N ASN A 82 -28.88 7.52 -15.89
CA ASN A 82 -29.42 6.16 -15.94
C ASN A 82 -30.95 6.18 -16.15
N ALA A 83 -31.68 7.08 -15.49
CA ALA A 83 -33.12 7.25 -15.72
C ALA A 83 -33.41 7.65 -17.18
N SER A 84 -32.63 8.58 -17.74
CA SER A 84 -32.76 8.97 -19.15
C SER A 84 -32.47 7.80 -20.11
N LEU A 85 -31.45 6.99 -19.83
CA LEU A 85 -31.16 5.79 -20.61
C LEU A 85 -32.29 4.76 -20.59
N GLN A 86 -32.90 4.53 -19.41
CA GLN A 86 -34.05 3.64 -19.27
C GLN A 86 -35.24 4.14 -20.10
N GLU A 87 -35.52 5.43 -20.11
CA GLU A 87 -36.56 6.03 -20.96
C GLU A 87 -36.29 5.76 -22.45
N LYS A 88 -35.06 5.98 -22.91
CA LYS A 88 -34.69 5.69 -24.31
C LYS A 88 -34.83 4.21 -24.66
N PHE A 89 -34.47 3.32 -23.73
CA PHE A 89 -34.62 1.88 -23.93
C PHE A 89 -36.10 1.46 -24.09
N LEU A 90 -37.00 2.04 -23.29
CA LEU A 90 -38.44 1.83 -23.42
C LEU A 90 -38.97 2.29 -24.78
N VAL A 91 -38.54 3.47 -25.25
CA VAL A 91 -38.92 3.99 -26.58
C VAL A 91 -38.45 3.06 -27.70
N ILE A 92 -37.19 2.60 -27.64
CA ILE A 92 -36.64 1.64 -28.62
C ILE A 92 -37.44 0.33 -28.61
N THR A 93 -37.83 -0.15 -27.43
CA THR A 93 -38.63 -1.37 -27.27
C THR A 93 -40.01 -1.22 -27.90
N ALA A 94 -40.71 -0.12 -27.63
CA ALA A 94 -42.01 0.18 -28.23
C ALA A 94 -41.93 0.36 -29.77
N PHE A 95 -40.88 1.00 -30.26
CA PHE A 95 -40.63 1.15 -31.70
C PHE A 95 -40.38 -0.21 -32.37
N LYS A 96 -39.56 -1.07 -31.75
CA LYS A 96 -39.29 -2.44 -32.21
C LYS A 96 -40.56 -3.29 -32.28
N GLU A 97 -41.45 -3.18 -31.29
CA GLU A 97 -42.76 -3.86 -31.29
C GLU A 97 -43.68 -3.33 -32.40
N SER A 98 -43.66 -2.02 -32.65
CA SER A 98 -44.45 -1.42 -33.74
C SER A 98 -43.97 -1.91 -35.11
N LEU A 99 -42.64 -1.99 -35.32
CA LEU A 99 -42.05 -2.54 -36.54
C LEU A 99 -42.39 -4.02 -36.75
N SER A 100 -42.36 -4.84 -35.68
CA SER A 100 -42.72 -6.26 -35.79
C SER A 100 -44.20 -6.46 -36.14
N LYS A 101 -45.10 -5.63 -35.58
CA LYS A 101 -46.53 -5.61 -35.94
C LYS A 101 -46.76 -5.21 -37.39
N LEU A 102 -46.04 -4.20 -37.90
CA LEU A 102 -46.13 -3.78 -39.31
C LEU A 102 -45.66 -4.90 -40.24
N LYS A 103 -44.55 -5.56 -39.90
CA LYS A 103 -44.01 -6.70 -40.64
C LYS A 103 -44.96 -7.90 -40.67
N GLY A 104 -45.69 -8.17 -39.58
CA GLY A 104 -46.68 -9.24 -39.50
C GLY A 104 -48.03 -8.94 -40.16
N LYS A 105 -48.34 -7.67 -40.42
CA LYS A 105 -49.55 -7.24 -41.16
C LYS A 105 -49.35 -7.16 -42.68
N ALA A 106 -48.11 -7.05 -43.16
CA ALA A 106 -47.79 -7.01 -44.59
C ALA A 106 -47.57 -8.42 -45.17
N VAL A 107 -48.66 -9.20 -45.25
CA VAL A 107 -48.85 -10.18 -46.32
C VAL A 107 -49.95 -9.65 -47.24
N VAL A 108 -49.64 -8.52 -47.89
CA VAL A 108 -50.13 -8.23 -49.23
C VAL A 108 -48.86 -7.90 -49.99
N ASN A 109 -48.52 -8.76 -50.95
CA ASN A 109 -47.39 -8.61 -51.86
C ASN A 109 -47.52 -7.28 -52.60
N GLU A 110 -46.85 -6.26 -52.09
CA GLU A 110 -46.41 -5.16 -52.93
C GLU A 110 -44.97 -4.85 -52.54
N VAL A 111 -44.07 -5.13 -53.49
CA VAL A 111 -42.64 -4.88 -53.40
C VAL A 111 -42.45 -3.37 -53.27
N VAL A 112 -42.48 -2.87 -52.03
CA VAL A 112 -42.04 -1.50 -51.73
C VAL A 112 -40.53 -1.51 -51.90
N ASN A 113 -40.11 -0.91 -53.01
CA ASN A 113 -38.72 -0.76 -53.40
C ASN A 113 -38.02 0.19 -52.41
N LEU A 114 -37.48 -0.36 -51.32
CA LEU A 114 -36.60 0.36 -50.42
C LEU A 114 -35.43 0.88 -51.26
N HIS A 115 -35.28 2.20 -51.34
CA HIS A 115 -34.11 2.79 -52.00
C HIS A 115 -32.87 2.28 -51.26
N PRO A 116 -31.88 1.71 -51.97
CA PRO A 116 -30.63 1.29 -51.36
C PRO A 116 -30.05 2.50 -50.63
N ILE A 117 -29.83 2.36 -49.31
CA ILE A 117 -29.07 3.35 -48.56
C ILE A 117 -27.68 3.36 -49.19
N ASP A 118 -27.27 4.55 -49.65
CA ASP A 118 -25.97 4.76 -50.25
C ASP A 118 -24.87 4.19 -49.34
N PRO A 119 -24.08 3.19 -49.80
CA PRO A 119 -22.96 2.63 -49.05
C PRO A 119 -21.97 3.69 -48.57
N GLU A 120 -21.92 4.86 -49.21
CA GLU A 120 -21.07 5.98 -48.79
C GLU A 120 -21.51 6.63 -47.47
N LEU A 121 -22.81 6.57 -47.12
CA LEU A 121 -23.34 7.10 -45.86
C LEU A 121 -23.04 6.22 -44.64
N LEU A 122 -22.62 4.97 -44.85
CA LEU A 122 -22.22 4.02 -43.81
C LEU A 122 -20.71 3.98 -43.56
N LYS A 123 -19.92 4.80 -44.28
CA LYS A 123 -18.48 4.97 -44.03
C LYS A 123 -18.26 5.78 -42.75
N ILE A 124 -18.43 5.14 -41.58
CA ILE A 124 -17.79 5.64 -40.36
C ILE A 124 -16.29 5.61 -40.65
N ASP A 125 -15.60 6.74 -40.52
CA ASP A 125 -14.14 6.77 -40.65
C ASP A 125 -13.57 5.82 -39.58
N VAL A 126 -13.11 4.64 -40.03
CA VAL A 126 -12.59 3.59 -39.17
C VAL A 126 -11.17 3.95 -38.71
N ALA A 127 -10.49 4.89 -39.37
CA ALA A 127 -9.09 5.23 -39.06
C ALA A 127 -8.91 5.79 -37.63
N PRO A 128 -9.75 6.72 -37.12
CA PRO A 128 -9.72 7.14 -35.71
C PRO A 128 -10.00 6.00 -34.72
N LEU A 129 -10.91 5.08 -35.07
CA LEU A 129 -11.30 3.97 -34.20
C LEU A 129 -10.18 2.92 -34.14
N ALA A 130 -9.58 2.57 -35.28
CA ALA A 130 -8.47 1.64 -35.39
C ALA A 130 -7.23 2.12 -34.64
N LEU A 131 -6.92 3.43 -34.71
CA LEU A 131 -5.80 4.01 -33.96
C LEU A 131 -6.04 3.99 -32.44
N LYS A 132 -7.24 4.36 -31.98
CA LYS A 132 -7.61 4.29 -30.56
C LYS A 132 -7.60 2.86 -30.02
N LEU A 133 -8.14 1.91 -30.78
CA LEU A 133 -8.13 0.49 -30.41
C LEU A 133 -6.69 -0.06 -30.34
N ARG A 134 -5.80 0.36 -31.24
CA ARG A 134 -4.37 0.00 -31.20
C ARG A 134 -3.67 0.56 -29.97
N ASN A 135 -3.87 1.83 -29.63
CA ASN A 135 -3.28 2.45 -28.44
C ASN A 135 -3.80 1.80 -27.14
N ASN A 136 -5.11 1.52 -27.08
CA ASN A 136 -5.72 0.81 -25.95
C ASN A 136 -5.15 -0.60 -25.80
N ARG A 137 -4.92 -1.31 -26.92
CA ARG A 137 -4.27 -2.63 -26.91
C ARG A 137 -2.87 -2.56 -26.30
N THR A 138 -2.05 -1.59 -26.70
CA THR A 138 -0.71 -1.39 -26.12
C THR A 138 -0.77 -1.09 -24.62
N ALA A 139 -1.65 -0.19 -24.20
CA ALA A 139 -1.82 0.15 -22.79
C ALA A 139 -2.27 -1.05 -21.93
N HIS A 140 -3.20 -1.86 -22.43
CA HIS A 140 -3.62 -3.09 -21.74
C HIS A 140 -2.47 -4.10 -21.60
N THR A 141 -1.64 -4.25 -22.64
CA THR A 141 -0.46 -5.12 -22.58
C THR A 141 0.57 -4.63 -21.56
N ASP A 142 0.85 -3.33 -21.51
CA ASP A 142 1.79 -2.75 -20.54
C ASP A 142 1.31 -2.90 -19.10
N TYR A 143 0.02 -2.67 -18.86
CA TYR A 143 -0.57 -2.85 -17.53
C TYR A 143 -0.48 -4.31 -17.05
N LEU A 144 -0.77 -5.26 -17.95
CA LEU A 144 -0.70 -6.68 -17.62
C LEU A 144 0.75 -7.13 -17.34
N ARG A 145 1.72 -6.62 -18.12
CA ARG A 145 3.15 -6.87 -17.88
C ARG A 145 3.59 -6.35 -16.52
N HIS A 146 3.24 -5.11 -16.18
CA HIS A 146 3.55 -4.54 -14.87
C HIS A 146 2.93 -5.37 -13.73
N THR A 147 1.66 -5.75 -13.88
CA THR A 147 0.97 -6.60 -12.91
C THR A 147 1.68 -7.94 -12.72
N GLN A 148 2.19 -8.54 -13.80
CA GLN A 148 2.98 -9.78 -13.74
C GLN A 148 4.29 -9.57 -12.97
N GLU A 149 5.05 -8.51 -13.28
CA GLU A 149 6.31 -8.17 -12.61
C GLU A 149 6.11 -7.95 -11.09
N GLU A 150 5.09 -7.17 -10.70
CA GLU A 150 4.74 -6.94 -9.30
C GLU A 150 4.30 -8.22 -8.58
N THR A 151 3.55 -9.09 -9.27
CA THR A 151 3.10 -10.36 -8.70
C THR A 151 4.28 -11.30 -8.42
N VAL A 152 5.33 -11.28 -9.26
CA VAL A 152 6.57 -12.02 -9.03
C VAL A 152 7.32 -11.45 -7.83
N ALA A 153 7.46 -10.14 -7.74
CA ALA A 153 8.12 -9.49 -6.59
C ALA A 153 7.37 -9.76 -5.27
N LEU A 154 6.04 -9.68 -5.27
CA LEU A 154 5.22 -9.99 -4.10
C LEU A 154 5.38 -11.44 -3.65
N ARG A 155 5.49 -12.39 -4.58
CA ARG A 155 5.77 -13.79 -4.26
C ARG A 155 7.13 -13.93 -3.55
N GLU A 156 8.17 -13.32 -4.10
CA GLU A 156 9.52 -13.39 -3.54
C GLU A 156 9.57 -12.79 -2.12
N ILE A 157 8.91 -11.66 -1.90
CA ILE A 157 8.79 -11.04 -0.57
C ILE A 157 8.06 -11.97 0.40
N VAL A 158 6.92 -12.54 0.00
CA VAL A 158 6.15 -13.44 0.86
C VAL A 158 6.93 -14.71 1.20
N GLU A 159 7.71 -15.26 0.26
CA GLU A 159 8.56 -16.42 0.49
C GLU A 159 9.73 -16.08 1.44
N ASN A 160 10.40 -14.93 1.27
CA ASN A 160 11.47 -14.46 2.15
C ASN A 160 10.97 -14.17 3.58
N GLU A 161 9.84 -13.48 3.71
CA GLU A 161 9.25 -13.17 5.02
C GLU A 161 8.82 -14.44 5.76
N ARG A 162 8.36 -15.46 5.03
CA ARG A 162 8.00 -16.77 5.59
C ARG A 162 9.21 -17.55 6.11
N LEU A 163 10.37 -17.40 5.47
CA LEU A 163 11.63 -17.94 5.98
C LEU A 163 12.08 -17.25 7.26
N LEU A 164 11.86 -15.93 7.36
CA LEU A 164 12.26 -15.14 8.52
C LEU A 164 11.30 -15.30 9.70
N ASN A 165 9.99 -15.43 9.45
CA ASN A 165 8.97 -15.52 10.47
C ASN A 165 7.88 -16.58 10.13
N PRO A 166 8.17 -17.87 10.36
CA PRO A 166 7.31 -18.98 9.95
C PRO A 166 5.94 -19.03 10.63
N LEU A 167 5.80 -18.40 11.81
CA LEU A 167 4.57 -18.42 12.63
C LEU A 167 3.63 -17.26 12.29
N ASN A 168 4.00 -16.36 11.37
CA ASN A 168 3.17 -15.23 11.03
C ASN A 168 1.93 -15.67 10.23
N THR A 169 0.76 -15.68 10.89
CA THR A 169 -0.52 -16.05 10.29
C THR A 169 -0.96 -15.09 9.17
N SER A 170 -0.48 -13.85 9.15
CA SER A 170 -0.83 -12.91 8.08
C SER A 170 -0.25 -13.32 6.72
N LEU A 171 0.85 -14.07 6.70
CA LEU A 171 1.48 -14.56 5.46
C LEU A 171 0.62 -15.60 4.75
N ASP A 172 -0.22 -16.35 5.47
CA ASP A 172 -1.14 -17.31 4.85
C ASP A 172 -2.16 -16.59 3.95
N TYR A 173 -2.67 -15.44 4.40
CA TYR A 173 -3.53 -14.58 3.60
C TYR A 173 -2.79 -14.00 2.40
N SER A 174 -1.59 -13.46 2.59
CA SER A 174 -0.77 -12.94 1.50
C SER A 174 -0.49 -13.99 0.42
N CYS A 175 -0.14 -15.22 0.82
CA CYS A 175 0.04 -16.35 -0.09
C CYS A 175 -1.24 -16.64 -0.91
N LYS A 176 -2.42 -16.65 -0.27
CA LYS A 176 -3.71 -16.88 -0.95
C LYS A 176 -3.98 -15.79 -1.98
N TYR A 177 -3.76 -14.52 -1.63
CA TYR A 177 -3.94 -13.39 -2.56
C TYR A 177 -2.98 -13.47 -3.74
N THR A 178 -1.69 -13.68 -3.52
CA THR A 178 -0.71 -13.80 -4.61
C THR A 178 -1.06 -14.95 -5.55
N LYS A 179 -1.55 -16.08 -5.03
CA LYS A 179 -2.02 -17.21 -5.85
C LYS A 179 -3.23 -16.83 -6.71
N ARG A 180 -4.22 -16.12 -6.15
CA ARG A 180 -5.39 -15.65 -6.89
C ARG A 180 -5.03 -14.67 -8.01
N ILE A 181 -4.08 -13.77 -7.76
CA ILE A 181 -3.61 -12.81 -8.77
C ILE A 181 -2.98 -13.56 -9.94
N GLN A 182 -2.16 -14.57 -9.67
CA GLN A 182 -1.58 -15.40 -10.74
C GLN A 182 -2.63 -16.18 -11.54
N GLU A 183 -3.61 -16.79 -10.87
CA GLU A 183 -4.74 -17.47 -11.53
C GLU A 183 -5.48 -16.49 -12.47
N LEU A 184 -5.75 -15.27 -12.01
CA LEU A 184 -6.42 -14.24 -12.80
C LEU A 184 -5.58 -13.83 -14.03
N ILE A 185 -4.27 -13.63 -13.85
CA ILE A 185 -3.36 -13.28 -14.95
C ILE A 185 -3.36 -14.37 -16.03
N ILE A 186 -3.35 -15.65 -15.64
CA ILE A 186 -3.40 -16.78 -16.57
C ILE A 186 -4.71 -16.76 -17.38
N ILE A 187 -5.85 -16.53 -16.72
CA ILE A 187 -7.16 -16.45 -17.39
C ILE A 187 -7.19 -15.26 -18.37
N LEU A 188 -6.66 -14.11 -17.98
CA LEU A 188 -6.57 -12.92 -18.84
C LEU A 188 -5.69 -13.16 -20.08
N GLN A 189 -4.60 -13.90 -19.92
CA GLN A 189 -3.72 -14.29 -21.03
C GLN A 189 -4.36 -15.28 -21.99
N GLN A 190 -5.18 -16.21 -21.49
CA GLN A 190 -5.92 -17.17 -22.31
C GLN A 190 -7.08 -16.54 -23.08
N THR A 191 -7.72 -15.53 -22.50
CA THR A 191 -8.89 -14.85 -23.09
C THR A 191 -8.51 -13.69 -24.04
N CYS A 192 -7.26 -13.18 -23.98
CA CYS A 192 -6.70 -12.23 -24.96
C CYS A 192 -5.51 -12.88 -25.68
N PRO A 193 -5.67 -13.40 -26.92
CA PRO A 193 -4.58 -13.97 -27.74
C PRO A 193 -3.44 -12.98 -28.10
N CYS A 194 -3.55 -11.75 -27.60
CA CYS A 194 -2.73 -10.58 -27.85
C CYS A 194 -1.33 -10.65 -27.18
N ILE A 195 -1.11 -11.64 -26.29
CA ILE A 195 -0.08 -11.63 -25.23
C ILE A 195 0.92 -12.79 -25.38
N THR A 196 0.95 -13.50 -26.51
CA THR A 196 1.76 -14.72 -26.71
C THR A 196 3.28 -14.51 -26.61
N ASP A 197 3.78 -13.29 -26.59
CA ASP A 197 5.23 -12.98 -26.51
C ASP A 197 5.76 -12.74 -25.08
N LEU A 198 4.87 -12.70 -24.07
CA LEU A 198 5.29 -12.40 -22.68
C LEU A 198 5.78 -13.63 -21.91
N GLY A 199 5.26 -14.83 -22.23
CA GLY A 199 5.59 -16.08 -21.54
C GLY A 199 6.98 -16.64 -21.87
N THR A 200 7.48 -16.39 -23.09
CA THR A 200 8.71 -16.99 -23.61
C THR A 200 9.97 -16.30 -23.12
N LYS A 201 9.89 -15.00 -22.79
CA LYS A 201 11.07 -14.19 -22.41
C LYS A 201 11.39 -14.25 -20.91
N LEU A 202 10.41 -14.58 -20.05
CA LEU A 202 10.60 -14.71 -18.60
C LEU A 202 11.19 -16.07 -18.17
N MET A 203 11.00 -17.13 -18.96
CA MET A 203 11.62 -18.44 -18.68
C MET A 203 13.13 -18.49 -18.95
N VAL A 204 13.69 -17.51 -19.66
CA VAL A 204 15.13 -17.35 -19.90
C VAL A 204 15.61 -16.02 -19.30
N VAL A 205 15.24 -15.75 -18.06
CA VAL A 205 16.00 -14.78 -17.25
C VAL A 205 16.92 -15.61 -16.37
N THR A 206 18.14 -15.83 -16.83
CA THR A 206 19.24 -16.24 -15.96
C THR A 206 19.28 -15.25 -14.80
N PRO A 207 19.22 -15.70 -13.53
CA PRO A 207 19.30 -14.79 -12.40
C PRO A 207 20.65 -14.11 -12.51
N LYS A 208 20.65 -12.83 -12.87
CA LYS A 208 21.85 -12.01 -12.80
C LYS A 208 22.12 -11.85 -11.32
N ASN A 209 23.02 -12.68 -10.79
CA ASN A 209 23.57 -12.53 -9.46
C ASN A 209 24.19 -11.14 -9.37
N ASN A 210 23.40 -10.18 -8.91
CA ASN A 210 23.92 -8.94 -8.41
C ASN A 210 24.27 -9.24 -6.96
N ASP A 211 25.53 -9.65 -6.73
CA ASP A 211 26.19 -9.60 -5.43
C ASP A 211 26.28 -8.15 -4.96
N LYS A 212 25.13 -7.51 -4.72
CA LYS A 212 25.01 -6.34 -3.87
C LYS A 212 24.46 -6.85 -2.57
N LYS A 213 25.37 -7.47 -1.82
CA LYS A 213 25.29 -7.69 -0.38
C LYS A 213 24.75 -6.39 0.22
N ILE A 214 23.44 -6.36 0.53
CA ILE A 214 22.85 -5.28 1.31
C ILE A 214 23.54 -5.39 2.66
N ARG A 215 24.56 -4.55 2.82
CA ARG A 215 25.35 -4.46 4.04
C ARG A 215 24.41 -3.82 5.05
N PHE A 216 23.79 -4.65 5.90
CA PHE A 216 23.23 -4.15 7.14
C PHE A 216 24.35 -3.44 7.89
N THR A 217 24.15 -2.16 8.15
CA THR A 217 25.06 -1.29 8.89
C THR A 217 25.44 -1.96 10.21
N GLU A 218 26.73 -1.92 10.54
CA GLU A 218 27.29 -2.55 11.74
C GLU A 218 26.51 -2.19 13.00
N HIS A 219 26.14 -3.23 13.77
CA HIS A 219 25.85 -3.08 15.18
C HIS A 219 27.11 -2.58 15.88
N ILE A 220 27.01 -1.43 16.53
CA ILE A 220 27.98 -0.92 17.50
C ILE A 220 28.20 -2.01 18.56
N PRO A 221 29.43 -2.46 18.84
CA PRO A 221 29.67 -3.41 19.92
C PRO A 221 29.50 -2.67 21.24
N LEU A 222 28.43 -3.00 21.97
CA LEU A 222 28.34 -2.69 23.40
C LEU A 222 29.36 -3.59 24.12
N LEU A 223 30.56 -3.06 24.37
CA LEU A 223 31.52 -3.66 25.29
C LEU A 223 31.18 -3.17 26.70
N GLY A 224 30.69 -4.04 27.57
CA GLY A 224 30.34 -3.67 28.95
C GLY A 224 29.51 -4.71 29.70
N ASN A 225 30.18 -5.79 30.08
CA ASN A 225 29.78 -6.93 30.91
C ASN A 225 28.84 -6.60 32.09
N THR A 226 27.77 -7.39 32.32
CA THR A 226 27.17 -7.87 33.63
C THR A 226 25.81 -8.57 33.34
N PRO A 227 25.41 -9.67 34.02
CA PRO A 227 24.49 -10.65 33.45
C PRO A 227 22.99 -10.40 33.67
N ALA A 228 22.23 -10.84 32.67
CA ALA A 228 20.84 -11.33 32.65
C ALA A 228 19.89 -10.95 33.80
N ASN A 229 18.85 -10.18 33.46
CA ASN A 229 17.52 -10.40 34.04
C ASN A 229 16.46 -10.30 32.93
N THR A 230 15.77 -11.41 32.73
CA THR A 230 14.57 -11.59 31.92
C THR A 230 13.49 -10.60 32.36
N ILE A 231 13.04 -9.72 31.45
CA ILE A 231 11.75 -9.03 31.60
C ILE A 231 10.91 -9.32 30.36
N SER A 232 9.87 -10.12 30.61
CA SER A 232 8.77 -10.44 29.72
C SER A 232 8.11 -9.14 29.20
N PHE A 233 7.99 -8.99 27.88
CA PHE A 233 7.11 -7.97 27.32
C PHE A 233 5.66 -8.45 27.41
N ILE A 234 4.91 -7.75 28.25
CA ILE A 234 3.50 -7.92 28.55
C ILE A 234 2.65 -7.82 27.29
N ASN A 235 1.73 -8.78 27.11
CA ASN A 235 0.66 -8.77 26.11
C ASN A 235 -0.20 -7.51 26.24
N VAL A 236 -0.21 -6.66 25.20
CA VAL A 236 -1.15 -5.53 25.10
C VAL A 236 -2.46 -6.04 24.51
N VAL A 237 -3.48 -6.10 25.35
CA VAL A 237 -4.89 -6.35 24.98
C VAL A 237 -5.43 -5.10 24.29
N PHE A 238 -5.91 -5.24 23.05
CA PHE A 238 -6.70 -4.20 22.39
C PHE A 238 -8.14 -4.26 22.90
N ASN A 239 -8.60 -3.19 23.56
CA ASN A 239 -10.00 -3.02 23.92
C ASN A 239 -10.83 -2.69 22.67
N THR A 240 -11.86 -3.50 22.42
CA THR A 240 -12.89 -3.28 21.40
C THR A 240 -13.88 -2.21 21.86
N LEU A 241 -14.02 -1.12 21.10
CA LEU A 241 -15.07 -0.12 21.29
C LEU A 241 -16.32 -0.53 20.50
N VAL A 242 -17.39 -0.87 21.22
CA VAL A 242 -18.74 -1.08 20.68
C VAL A 242 -19.42 0.29 20.58
N LEU A 243 -19.77 0.70 19.35
CA LEU A 243 -20.63 1.85 19.10
C LEU A 243 -22.08 1.38 19.06
N SER A 244 -22.90 1.81 20.03
CA SER A 244 -24.36 1.77 19.94
C SER A 244 -24.86 3.07 19.33
N SER A 245 -25.69 2.99 18.29
CA SER A 245 -26.44 4.13 17.75
C SER A 245 -27.69 4.41 18.58
N THR A 246 -27.99 5.69 18.79
CA THR A 246 -29.32 6.20 19.17
C THR A 246 -30.19 6.36 17.95
#